data_AF-A0A6M0ALE6-F1
#
_entry.id   AF-A0A6M0ALE6-F1
#
_cell.length_a   1.000
_cell.length_b   1.000
_cell.length_c   1.000
_cell.angle_alpha   90.00
_cell.angle_beta   90.00
_cell.angle_gamma   90.00
#
_symmetry.space_group_name_H-M   'P 1'
#
loop_
_entity.id
_entity.type
_entity.pdbx_description
1 polymer ?
#
loop_
_entity_poly.entity_id
_entity_poly.type
_entity_poly.pdbx_seq_one_letter_code
_entity_poly.pdbx_strand_id
1 'polypeptide(L)' 'LARALTTQTLMSQCRYSAELRIGVAKGEQGQFEAHAWVESQGQIVIGNLRDLSRFTPMSSFQRSRL' A
#
# COMPACT_ATOMS: atom_id res chain seq x y z
N LEU A 1 -5.93 -0.12 -5.36
CA LEU A 1 -5.85 -1.45 -4.71
C LEU A 1 -5.34 -2.56 -5.63
N ALA A 2 -6.06 -2.91 -6.71
CA ALA A 2 -5.74 -4.08 -7.55
C ALA A 2 -4.25 -4.20 -7.93
N ARG A 3 -3.65 -3.11 -8.45
CA ARG A 3 -2.22 -3.05 -8.79
C ARG A 3 -1.30 -3.38 -7.61
N ALA A 4 -1.53 -2.77 -6.45
CA ALA A 4 -0.70 -2.98 -5.26
C ALA A 4 -0.82 -4.43 -4.75
N LEU A 5 -2.02 -5.00 -4.76
CA LEU A 5 -2.23 -6.40 -4.38
C LEU A 5 -1.55 -7.37 -5.35
N THR A 6 -1.65 -7.13 -6.65
CA THR A 6 -0.96 -7.94 -7.67
C THR A 6 0.55 -7.87 -7.49
N THR A 7 1.12 -6.68 -7.28
CA THR A 7 2.56 -6.52 -7.02
C THR A 7 2.99 -7.26 -5.76
N GLN A 8 2.26 -7.11 -4.65
CA GLN A 8 2.56 -7.82 -3.41
C GLN A 8 2.52 -9.35 -3.59
N THR A 9 1.54 -9.84 -4.37
CA THR A 9 1.38 -11.26 -4.66
C THR A 9 2.53 -11.80 -5.51
N LEU A 10 2.91 -11.10 -6.59
CA LEU A 10 4.01 -11.50 -7.46
C LEU A 10 5.35 -11.45 -6.73
N MET A 11 5.62 -10.38 -5.97
CA MET A 11 6.83 -10.26 -5.17
C MET A 11 6.95 -11.38 -4.13
N SER A 12 5.83 -11.73 -3.47
CA SER A 12 5.79 -12.85 -2.51
C SER A 12 6.12 -14.19 -3.17
N GLN A 13 5.63 -14.44 -4.39
CA GLN A 13 5.97 -15.66 -5.15
C GLN A 13 7.46 -15.72 -5.53
N CYS A 14 8.06 -14.56 -5.82
CA CYS A 14 9.48 -14.44 -6.10
C CYS A 14 10.35 -14.37 -4.82
N ARG A 15 9.80 -14.63 -3.63
CA ARG A 15 10.49 -14.59 -2.33
C ARG A 15 11.01 -13.21 -1.92
N TYR A 16 10.46 -12.13 -2.46
CA TYR A 16 10.71 -10.78 -1.97
C TYR A 16 9.76 -10.42 -0.83
N SER A 17 10.27 -9.70 0.18
CA SER A 17 9.44 -9.06 1.20
C SER A 17 8.60 -7.97 0.54
N ALA A 18 7.27 -8.04 0.63
CA ALA A 18 6.39 -7.01 0.10
C ALA A 18 5.24 -6.76 1.08
N GLU A 19 5.15 -5.55 1.57
CA GLU A 19 4.09 -5.10 2.47
C GLU A 19 3.08 -4.28 1.70
N LEU A 20 1.85 -4.78 1.61
CA LEU A 20 0.73 -4.00 1.12
C LEU A 20 0.31 -3.00 2.20
N ARG A 21 0.38 -1.72 1.86
CA ARG A 21 -0.10 -0.63 2.70
C ARG A 21 -1.35 -0.04 2.06
N ILE A 22 -2.36 0.21 2.89
CA ILE A 22 -3.59 0.89 2.49
C ILE A 22 -3.73 2.08 3.42
N GLY A 23 -3.86 3.27 2.86
CA GLY A 23 -3.97 4.50 3.63
C GLY A 23 -5.20 5.30 3.21
N VAL A 24 -5.66 6.13 4.12
CA VAL A 24 -6.83 6.99 3.93
C VAL A 24 -6.49 8.44 4.26
N ALA A 25 -7.06 9.36 3.52
CA ALA A 25 -6.87 10.79 3.71
C ALA A 25 -8.20 11.51 3.55
N LYS A 26 -8.32 12.69 4.18
CA LYS A 26 -9.34 13.66 3.80
C LYS A 26 -8.78 14.51 2.67
N GLY A 27 -9.50 14.59 1.56
CA GLY A 27 -9.18 15.48 0.45
C GLY A 27 -9.59 16.92 0.74
N GLU A 28 -9.22 17.83 -0.14
CA GLU A 28 -9.35 19.29 0.06
C GLU A 28 -10.79 19.78 0.27
N GLN A 29 -11.79 19.06 -0.26
CA GLN A 29 -13.22 19.37 -0.11
C GLN A 29 -13.89 18.48 0.94
N GLY A 30 -13.11 17.81 1.80
CA GLY A 30 -13.60 16.89 2.83
C GLY A 30 -13.97 15.50 2.30
N GLN A 31 -13.70 15.19 1.02
CA GLN A 31 -13.92 13.88 0.45
C GLN A 31 -12.99 12.83 1.09
N PHE A 32 -13.49 11.62 1.27
CA PHE A 32 -12.68 10.51 1.73
C PHE A 32 -11.89 9.90 0.57
N GLU A 33 -10.57 9.91 0.67
CA GLU A 33 -9.68 9.35 -0.35
C GLU A 33 -8.95 8.14 0.21
N ALA A 34 -8.94 7.04 -0.55
CA ALA A 34 -8.23 5.83 -0.19
C ALA A 34 -7.16 5.54 -1.24
N HIS A 35 -5.98 5.14 -0.76
CA HIS A 35 -4.85 4.82 -1.62
C HIS A 35 -4.15 3.55 -1.14
N ALA A 36 -3.52 2.83 -2.07
CA ALA A 36 -2.79 1.61 -1.75
C ALA A 36 -1.44 1.59 -2.47
N TRP A 37 -0.40 1.24 -1.72
CA TRP A 37 0.98 1.15 -2.19
C TRP A 37 1.64 -0.12 -1.65
N VAL A 38 2.77 -0.49 -2.23
CA VAL A 38 3.60 -1.60 -1.73
C VAL A 38 4.94 -1.05 -1.29
N GLU A 39 5.35 -1.45 -0.10
CA GLU A 39 6.66 -1.17 0.46
C GLU A 39 7.49 -2.46 0.52
N SER A 40 8.77 -2.38 0.19
CA SER A 40 9.74 -3.45 0.35
C SER A 40 11.04 -2.86 0.87
N GLN A 41 11.55 -3.36 1.99
CA GLN A 41 12.81 -2.91 2.59
C GLN A 41 12.86 -1.38 2.81
N GLY A 42 11.74 -0.79 3.25
CA GLY A 42 11.65 0.65 3.48
C GLY A 42 11.49 1.50 2.22
N GLN A 43 11.31 0.89 1.04
CA GLN A 43 11.17 1.59 -0.24
C GLN A 43 9.80 1.32 -0.87
N ILE A 44 9.18 2.36 -1.45
CA ILE A 44 7.90 2.22 -2.14
C ILE A 44 8.15 1.68 -3.55
N VAL A 45 7.66 0.47 -3.81
CA VAL A 45 7.84 -0.23 -5.10
C VAL A 45 6.79 0.22 -6.12
N ILE A 46 5.54 0.41 -5.68
CA ILE A 46 4.44 0.88 -6.53
C ILE A 46 3.45 1.70 -5.71
N GLY A 47 2.77 2.65 -6.37
CA GLY A 47 1.79 3.52 -5.73
C GLY A 47 2.43 4.71 -5.01
N ASN A 48 3.65 5.11 -5.39
CA ASN A 48 4.25 6.33 -4.87
C ASN A 48 3.47 7.56 -5.38
N LEU A 49 3.11 8.45 -4.47
CA LEU A 49 2.46 9.74 -4.74
C LEU A 49 3.29 10.84 -4.08
N ARG A 50 3.28 12.07 -4.65
CA ARG A 50 4.04 13.19 -4.08
C ARG A 50 3.57 13.56 -2.67
N ASP A 51 2.29 13.38 -2.43
CA ASP A 51 1.52 13.68 -1.24
C ASP A 51 1.23 12.43 -0.40
N LEU A 52 1.98 11.33 -0.58
CA LEU A 52 1.70 10.06 0.11
C LEU A 52 1.67 10.21 1.65
N SER A 53 2.41 11.17 2.21
CA SER A 53 2.46 11.47 3.64
C SER A 53 1.11 11.90 4.24
N ARG A 54 0.15 12.37 3.43
CA ARG A 54 -1.19 12.74 3.93
C ARG A 54 -2.07 11.52 4.22
N PHE A 55 -1.73 10.36 3.65
CA PHE A 55 -2.49 9.14 3.84
C PHE A 55 -2.09 8.51 5.17
N THR A 56 -3.04 8.43 6.10
CA THR A 56 -2.86 7.69 7.35
C THR A 56 -2.95 6.20 7.04
N PRO A 57 -1.91 5.40 7.27
CA PRO A 57 -1.96 3.96 7.03
C PRO A 57 -3.01 3.33 7.94
N MET A 58 -3.93 2.57 7.35
CA MET A 58 -4.73 1.62 8.11
C MET A 58 -3.83 0.46 8.50
N SER A 59 -3.97 -0.05 9.73
CA SER A 59 -3.20 -1.19 10.24
C SER A 59 -3.14 -2.29 9.19
N SER A 60 -1.91 -2.71 8.88
CA SER A 60 -1.62 -3.58 7.73
C SER A 60 -2.41 -4.88 7.83
N PHE A 61 -3.12 -5.24 6.76
CA PHE A 61 -3.67 -6.58 6.61
C PHE A 61 -2.51 -7.57 6.52
N GLN A 62 -2.19 -8.25 7.62
CA GLN A 62 -1.23 -9.33 7.62
C GLN A 62 -1.91 -10.53 6.95
N ARG A 63 -1.47 -10.88 5.74
CA ARG A 63 -1.98 -12.07 5.05
C ARG A 63 -1.59 -13.29 5.88
N SER A 64 -2.56 -13.95 6.50
CA SER A 64 -2.36 -15.24 7.17
C SER A 64 -1.77 -16.22 6.15
N ARG A 65 -0.56 -16.71 6.38
CA ARG A 65 0.00 -17.83 5.61
C ARG A 65 -0.80 -19.08 6.02
N LEU A 66 -1.67 -19.55 5.13
CA LEU A 66 -2.22 -20.92 5.16
C LEU A 66 -1.14 -21.90 4.73
#